data_AF-A0A6P1MCI4-F1
#
_entry.id   AF-A0A6P1MCI4-F1
#
_cell.length_a   1.000
_cell.length_b   1.000
_cell.length_c   1.000
_cell.angle_alpha   90.00
_cell.angle_beta   90.00
_cell.angle_gamma   90.00
#
_symmetry.space_group_name_H-M   'P 1'
#
loop_
_entity.id
_entity.type
_entity.pdbx_description
1 polymer ?
#
loop_
_entity_poly.entity_id
_entity_poly.type
_entity_poly.pdbx_seq_one_letter_code
_entity_poly.pdbx_strand_id
1 'polypeptide(L)'
;MFCRKCGKTLLDGDRFCSYCGAQVIERYENINMGETVEEVIYNHDGSVETPAPPVVNIGAPQKTIAQTWQEINDKKWTGRPVPTGI
;
A
#
# COMPACT_ATOMS: atom_id res chain seq x y z
N MET A 1 0.73 9.82 21.27
CA MET A 1 2.10 9.38 21.69
C MET A 1 3.14 9.68 20.58
N PHE A 2 4.45 9.45 20.79
CA PHE A 2 5.46 9.61 19.71
C PHE A 2 6.16 8.30 19.37
N CYS A 3 6.47 8.10 18.09
CA CYS A 3 7.20 6.93 17.62
C CYS A 3 8.65 6.96 18.11
N ARG A 4 9.11 5.89 18.78
CA ARG A 4 10.50 5.79 19.27
C ARG A 4 11.54 5.63 18.15
N LYS A 5 11.11 5.23 16.95
CA LYS A 5 12.01 5.03 15.81
C LYS A 5 12.24 6.31 15.01
N CYS A 6 11.20 7.11 14.78
CA CYS A 6 11.27 8.28 13.90
C CYS A 6 10.84 9.61 14.54
N GLY A 7 10.36 9.58 15.79
CA GLY A 7 9.97 10.77 16.56
C GLY A 7 8.64 11.40 16.16
N LYS A 8 7.93 10.88 15.15
CA LYS A 8 6.64 11.45 14.72
C LYS A 8 5.51 11.11 15.67
N THR A 9 4.52 11.99 15.70
CA THR A 9 3.29 11.81 16.47
C THR A 9 2.51 10.60 15.94
N LEU A 10 2.06 9.76 16.86
CA LEU A 10 1.19 8.61 16.64
C LEU A 10 -0.16 8.88 17.29
N LEU A 11 -1.22 8.40 16.65
CA LEU A 11 -2.55 8.44 17.20
C LEU A 11 -2.72 7.30 18.21
N ASP A 12 -3.63 7.50 19.16
CA ASP A 12 -3.91 6.49 20.18
C ASP A 12 -4.64 5.29 19.51
N GLY A 13 -4.18 4.07 19.76
CA GLY A 13 -4.66 2.85 19.09
C GLY A 13 -3.91 2.46 17.80
N ASP A 14 -2.94 3.26 17.35
CA ASP A 14 -2.07 2.89 16.24
C ASP A 14 -1.17 1.72 16.64
N ARG A 15 -1.35 0.56 15.99
CA ARG A 15 -0.45 -0.61 16.16
C ARG A 15 0.90 -0.43 15.47
N PHE A 16 0.98 0.47 14.49
CA PHE A 16 2.16 0.74 13.67
C PHE A 16 2.27 2.23 13.35
N CYS A 17 3.49 2.74 13.22
CA CYS A 17 3.75 4.09 12.78
C CYS A 17 3.45 4.23 11.28
N SER A 18 2.44 5.03 10.94
CA SER A 18 2.06 5.36 9.55
C SER A 18 3.19 5.99 8.71
N TYR A 19 4.22 6.55 9.37
CA TYR A 19 5.31 7.23 8.68
C TYR A 19 6.57 6.38 8.46
N CYS A 20 6.86 5.42 9.35
CA CYS A 20 8.09 4.63 9.26
C CYS A 20 7.88 3.11 9.35
N GLY A 21 6.63 2.68 9.53
CA GLY A 21 6.23 1.28 9.65
C GLY A 21 6.62 0.61 10.97
N ALA A 22 7.22 1.34 11.92
CA ALA A 22 7.63 0.75 13.20
C ALA A 22 6.40 0.29 14.00
N GLN A 23 6.45 -0.93 14.54
CA GLN A 23 5.45 -1.41 15.49
C GLN A 23 5.43 -0.53 16.73
N VAL A 24 4.21 -0.16 17.13
CA VAL A 24 3.97 0.59 18.35
C VAL A 24 3.59 -0.43 19.39
N ILE A 25 4.57 -0.79 20.21
CA ILE A 25 4.37 -1.74 21.30
C ILE A 25 3.57 -0.99 22.38
N GLU A 26 2.24 -1.01 22.28
CA GLU A 26 1.36 -0.67 23.39
C GLU A 26 1.56 -1.74 24.45
N ARG A 27 2.36 -1.43 25.47
CA ARG A 27 2.65 -2.35 26.57
C ARG A 27 1.34 -2.62 27.31
N TYR A 28 0.74 -3.78 27.10
CA TYR A 28 -0.10 -4.40 28.11
C TYR A 28 0.62 -5.57 28.74
N GLU A 29 1.76 -5.31 29.39
CA GLU A 29 2.48 -6.34 30.15
C GLU A 29 2.77 -5.84 31.56
N ASN A 30 1.84 -6.11 32.48
CA ASN A 30 2.23 -6.53 33.81
C ASN A 30 2.40 -8.05 33.79
N ILE A 31 3.47 -8.53 33.17
CA ILE A 31 4.04 -9.83 33.55
C ILE A 31 5.49 -9.55 33.91
N ASN A 32 5.71 -9.29 35.20
CA ASN A 32 7.05 -9.27 35.77
C ASN A 32 7.48 -10.71 36.07
N MET A 33 8.64 -11.08 35.54
CA MET A 33 9.64 -11.92 36.17
C MET A 33 9.31 -13.41 36.39
N GLY A 34 9.87 -14.25 35.51
CA GLY A 34 10.42 -15.55 35.89
C GLY A 34 9.56 -16.76 35.54
N GLU A 35 9.59 -17.20 34.28
CA GLU A 35 9.38 -18.61 33.99
C GLU A 35 10.15 -18.99 32.71
N THR A 36 10.74 -20.17 32.76
CA THR A 36 11.76 -20.70 31.86
C THR A 36 11.34 -20.64 30.39
N VAL A 37 12.07 -19.89 29.58
CA VAL A 37 12.11 -20.16 28.14
C VAL A 37 12.88 -21.46 27.96
N GLU A 38 12.16 -22.58 27.82
CA GLU A 38 12.72 -23.68 27.03
C GLU A 38 12.94 -23.09 25.64
N GLU A 39 14.20 -22.84 25.31
CA GLU A 39 14.63 -22.38 24.01
C GLU A 39 14.25 -23.48 23.01
N VAL A 40 13.06 -23.36 22.43
CA VAL A 40 12.70 -24.12 21.24
C VAL A 40 13.60 -23.55 20.15
N ILE A 41 14.74 -24.21 19.93
CA ILE A 41 15.59 -24.01 18.76
C ILE A 41 14.73 -24.37 17.55
N TYR A 42 13.99 -23.39 17.04
CA TYR A 42 13.38 -23.46 15.74
C TYR A 42 14.54 -23.34 14.75
N ASN A 43 14.94 -24.49 14.19
CA ASN A 43 15.83 -24.52 13.05
C ASN A 43 15.23 -23.63 11.97
N HIS A 44 15.79 -22.43 11.81
CA HIS A 44 15.42 -21.52 10.75
C HIS A 44 16.21 -21.89 9.49
N ASP A 45 16.13 -23.15 9.06
CA ASP A 45 16.42 -23.52 7.69
C ASP A 45 15.10 -23.58 6.92
N GLY A 46 14.67 -22.41 6.50
CA GLY A 46 13.38 -22.25 5.86
C GLY A 46 13.26 -20.86 5.29
N SER A 47 14.00 -20.61 4.21
CA SER A 47 13.63 -19.60 3.23
C SER A 47 12.24 -19.95 2.70
N VAL A 48 11.20 -19.58 3.45
CA VAL A 48 9.83 -19.58 2.99
C VAL A 48 9.75 -18.39 2.04
N GLU A 49 10.12 -18.65 0.79
CA GLU A 49 9.68 -17.84 -0.32
C GLU A 49 8.15 -17.87 -0.25
N THR A 50 7.57 -16.78 0.24
CA THR A 50 6.12 -16.62 0.23
C THR A 50 5.72 -16.78 -1.24
N PRO A 51 4.83 -17.72 -1.60
CA PRO A 51 4.41 -17.84 -2.99
C PRO A 51 3.76 -16.50 -3.35
N ALA A 52 4.47 -15.71 -4.15
CA ALA A 52 3.92 -14.47 -4.68
C ALA A 52 2.59 -14.85 -5.34
N PRO A 53 1.51 -14.11 -5.09
CA PRO A 53 0.27 -14.34 -5.82
C PRO A 53 0.62 -14.32 -7.31
N PRO A 54 0.04 -15.22 -8.14
CA PRO A 54 0.32 -15.20 -9.57
C PRO A 54 0.03 -13.79 -10.05
N VAL A 55 1.06 -13.14 -10.60
CA VAL A 55 0.93 -11.82 -11.21
C VAL A 55 0.05 -12.03 -12.44
N VAL A 56 -1.25 -11.99 -12.23
CA VAL A 56 -2.22 -12.01 -13.32
C VAL A 56 -2.04 -10.68 -14.03
N ASN A 57 -1.49 -10.74 -15.24
CA ASN A 57 -1.43 -9.60 -16.11
C ASN A 57 -2.87 -9.30 -16.52
N ILE A 58 -3.56 -8.47 -15.74
CA ILE A 58 -4.85 -7.90 -16.12
C ILE A 58 -4.49 -6.92 -17.23
N GLY A 59 -4.44 -7.45 -18.46
CA GLY A 59 -4.05 -6.76 -19.67
C GLY A 59 -5.05 -5.68 -20.06
N ALA A 60 -5.21 -4.67 -19.21
CA ALA A 60 -5.79 -3.42 -19.63
C ALA A 60 -4.82 -2.83 -20.67
N PRO A 61 -5.24 -2.67 -21.94
CA PRO A 61 -4.38 -2.11 -22.95
C PRO A 61 -4.02 -0.69 -22.53
N GLN A 62 -2.78 -0.48 -22.11
CA GLN A 62 -2.26 0.86 -21.88
C GLN A 62 -2.13 1.53 -23.24
N LYS A 63 -3.16 2.28 -23.63
CA LYS A 63 -3.14 3.02 -24.89
C LYS A 63 -1.97 4.00 -24.88
N THR A 64 -1.20 3.99 -25.95
CA THR A 64 -0.10 4.92 -26.13
C THR A 64 -0.63 6.35 -26.28
N ILE A 65 0.25 7.33 -26.08
CA ILE A 65 -0.06 8.74 -26.32
C ILE A 65 -0.60 8.91 -27.76
N ALA A 66 0.00 8.26 -28.76
CA ALA A 66 -0.45 8.30 -30.15
C ALA A 66 -1.88 7.76 -30.34
N GLN A 67 -2.23 6.63 -29.69
CA GLN A 67 -3.59 6.07 -29.73
C GLN A 67 -4.61 6.99 -29.04
N THR A 68 -4.20 7.71 -28.00
CA THR A 68 -5.05 8.69 -27.32
C THR A 68 -5.35 9.90 -28.21
N TRP A 69 -4.37 10.37 -29.00
CA TRP A 69 -4.58 11.46 -29.96
C TRP A 69 -5.51 11.07 -31.10
N GLN A 70 -5.43 9.83 -31.61
CA GLN A 70 -6.36 9.32 -32.63
C GLN A 70 -7.81 9.38 -32.15
N GLU A 71 -8.09 8.89 -30.93
CA GLU A 71 -9.44 8.93 -30.35
C GLU A 71 -10.00 10.35 -30.20
N ILE A 72 -9.18 11.34 -29.85
CA ILE A 72 -9.63 12.74 -29.68
C ILE A 72 -10.06 13.33 -31.03
N ASN A 73 -9.35 12.96 -32.09
CA ASN A 73 -9.68 13.43 -33.44
C ASN A 73 -10.94 12.74 -33.97
N ASP A 74 -11.13 11.44 -33.70
CA ASP A 74 -12.36 10.73 -34.05
C ASP A 74 -13.59 11.25 -33.27
N LYS A 75 -13.40 11.68 -32.02
CA LYS A 75 -14.47 12.27 -31.18
C LYS A 75 -14.85 13.71 -31.56
N LYS A 76 -14.19 14.33 -32.55
CA LYS A 76 -14.48 15.68 -33.05
C LYS A 76 -15.50 15.74 -34.19
N TRP A 77 -16.50 14.86 -34.20
CA TRP A 77 -17.59 14.95 -35.17
C TRP A 77 -18.97 14.61 -34.62
N THR A 78 -19.46 15.41 -33.68
CA THR A 78 -20.89 15.72 -33.60
C THR A 78 -21.01 17.21 -33.34
N GLY A 79 -21.12 17.97 -34.43
CA GLY A 79 -21.20 19.43 -34.43
C GLY A 79 -22.27 19.94 -33.46
N ARG A 80 -21.87 20.83 -32.56
CA ARG A 80 -22.83 21.79 -31.99
C ARG A 80 -22.90 22.94 -32.99
N PRO A 81 -24.06 23.21 -33.63
CA PRO A 81 -24.19 24.40 -34.45
C PRO A 81 -23.96 25.63 -33.58
N VAL A 82 -23.17 26.57 -34.11
CA VAL A 82 -22.94 27.87 -33.49
C VAL A 82 -24.27 28.63 -33.53
N PRO A 83 -24.81 29.13 -32.40
CA PRO A 83 -25.99 29.97 -32.45
C PRO A 83 -25.60 31.28 -33.13
N THR A 84 -26.02 31.47 -34.38
CA THR A 84 -26.01 32.78 -35.04
C THR A 84 -27.09 33.63 -34.38
N GLY A 85 -26.68 34.47 -33.43
CA GLY A 85 -27.56 35.47 -32.84
C GLY A 85 -27.74 36.64 -33.80
N ILE A 86 -28.97 36.83 -34.29
CA ILE A 86 -29.63 38.13 -34.55
C ILE A 86 -31.11 37.93 -34.25
#